data_AF-A0A1A9GAC6-F1
#
_entry.id   AF-A0A1A9GAC6-F1
#
_cell.length_a   1.000
_cell.length_b   1.000
_cell.length_c   1.000
_cell.angle_alpha   90.00
_cell.angle_beta   90.00
_cell.angle_gamma   90.00
#
_symmetry.space_group_name_H-M   'P 1'
#
loop_
_entity.id
_entity.type
_entity.pdbx_description
1 polymer ?
#
loop_
_entity_poly.entity_id
_entity_poly.type
_entity_poly.pdbx_seq_one_letter_code
_entity_poly.pdbx_strand_id
1 'polypeptide(L)' 'MSEVAPEQLTPQRPGSRRRRELITFFVLAFGIWPIVAVGVVGGYGFLVWMFQILYGPPGPPGH' A
#
# COMPACT_ATOMS: atom_id res chain seq x y z
N MET A 1 23.85 -52.74 -0.94
CA MET A 1 24.50 -51.46 -0.54
C MET A 1 23.97 -50.35 -1.41
N SER A 2 22.99 -49.59 -0.91
CA SER A 2 22.64 -48.21 -1.27
C SER A 2 21.41 -47.86 -0.43
N GLU A 3 21.68 -47.53 0.82
CA GLU A 3 20.69 -47.07 1.79
C GLU A 3 20.22 -45.69 1.31
N VAL A 4 18.98 -45.60 0.83
CA VAL A 4 18.39 -44.34 0.40
C VAL A 4 18.12 -43.52 1.65
N ALA A 5 19.05 -42.64 2.00
CA ALA A 5 18.94 -41.77 3.17
C ALA A 5 17.64 -40.95 3.11
N PRO A 6 16.71 -41.11 4.07
CA PRO A 6 15.52 -40.28 4.14
C PRO A 6 15.83 -39.09 5.05
N GLU A 7 16.69 -38.16 4.62
CA GLU A 7 17.06 -37.06 5.51
C GLU A 7 16.99 -35.69 4.86
N GLN A 8 15.83 -35.30 4.34
CA GLN A 8 15.53 -33.88 4.07
C GLN A 8 14.04 -33.55 4.35
N LEU A 9 13.52 -33.98 5.50
CA LEU A 9 12.28 -33.40 6.04
C LEU A 9 12.66 -32.29 7.01
N THR A 10 13.16 -31.16 6.50
CA THR A 10 13.22 -29.94 7.31
C THR A 10 11.79 -29.65 7.76
N PRO A 11 11.49 -29.57 9.07
CA PRO A 11 10.17 -29.21 9.52
C PRO A 11 9.92 -27.76 9.08
N GLN A 12 9.14 -27.58 8.02
CA GLN A 12 8.62 -26.28 7.63
C GLN A 12 7.70 -25.84 8.77
N ARG A 13 8.24 -25.07 9.73
CA ARG A 13 7.52 -24.58 10.89
C ARG A 13 6.25 -23.87 10.42
N PRO A 14 5.05 -24.45 10.63
CA PRO A 14 3.81 -23.95 10.02
C PRO A 14 3.41 -22.56 10.53
N GLY A 15 3.99 -22.10 11.65
CA GLY A 15 3.75 -20.76 12.20
C GLY A 15 4.37 -19.60 11.40
N SER A 16 5.41 -19.84 10.59
CA SER A 16 6.11 -18.76 9.87
C SER A 16 5.37 -18.26 8.62
N ARG A 17 4.50 -19.10 8.03
CA ARG A 17 3.81 -18.81 6.77
C ARG A 17 2.69 -17.77 6.94
N ARG A 18 1.81 -17.96 7.92
CA ARG A 18 0.69 -17.04 8.20
C ARG A 18 1.14 -15.62 8.51
N ARG A 19 2.20 -15.47 9.31
CA ARG A 19 2.73 -14.16 9.69
C ARG A 19 3.30 -13.41 8.47
N ARG A 20 3.92 -14.14 7.55
CA ARG A 20 4.48 -13.59 6.32
C ARG A 20 3.38 -13.20 5.32
N GLU A 21 2.32 -13.99 5.20
CA GLU A 21 1.14 -13.67 4.39
C GLU A 21 0.44 -12.39 4.87
N LEU A 22 0.24 -12.25 6.19
CA LEU A 22 -0.33 -11.05 6.79
C LEU A 22 0.53 -9.80 6.52
N ILE A 23 1.86 -9.89 6.65
CA ILE A 23 2.75 -8.76 6.35
C ILE A 23 2.66 -8.39 4.87
N THR A 24 2.69 -9.37 3.95
CA THR A 24 2.52 -9.11 2.51
C THR A 24 1.18 -8.43 2.23
N PHE A 25 0.09 -8.90 2.84
CA PHE A 25 -1.23 -8.28 2.73
C PHE A 25 -1.24 -6.84 3.25
N PHE A 26 -0.62 -6.61 4.41
CA PHE A 26 -0.53 -5.29 5.02
C PHE A 26 0.29 -4.34 4.16
N VAL A 27 1.39 -4.82 3.56
CA VAL A 27 2.22 -4.02 2.64
C VAL A 27 1.48 -3.73 1.33
N LEU A 28 0.70 -4.67 0.79
CA LEU A 28 -0.13 -4.38 -0.39
C LEU A 28 -1.24 -3.37 -0.05
N ALA A 29 -1.96 -3.57 1.07
CA ALA A 29 -3.06 -2.72 1.47
C ALA A 29 -2.58 -1.32 1.90
N PHE A 30 -1.62 -1.22 2.81
CA PHE A 30 -1.03 0.05 3.27
C PHE A 30 0.06 0.59 2.33
N GLY A 31 0.40 -0.10 1.25
CA GLY A 31 1.23 0.46 0.19
C GLY A 31 0.35 1.13 -0.84
N ILE A 32 -0.50 0.35 -1.50
CA ILE A 32 -1.27 0.80 -2.67
C ILE A 32 -2.31 1.84 -2.26
N TRP A 33 -3.11 1.57 -1.22
CA TRP A 33 -4.21 2.45 -0.84
C TRP A 33 -3.73 3.86 -0.44
N PRO A 34 -2.79 4.05 0.51
CA PRO A 34 -2.37 5.40 0.87
C PRO A 34 -1.65 6.14 -0.26
N ILE A 35 -0.92 5.45 -1.14
CA ILE A 35 -0.36 6.09 -2.34
C ILE A 35 -1.49 6.63 -3.22
N VAL A 36 -2.54 5.83 -3.45
CA VAL A 36 -3.72 6.28 -4.20
C VAL A 36 -4.42 7.44 -3.49
N ALA A 37 -4.59 7.38 -2.16
CA ALA A 37 -5.21 8.45 -1.39
C ALA A 37 -4.43 9.78 -1.51
N VAL A 38 -3.10 9.74 -1.36
CA VAL A 38 -2.24 10.91 -1.50
C VAL A 38 -2.25 11.43 -2.94
N GLY A 39 -2.21 10.54 -3.93
CA GLY A 39 -2.29 10.91 -5.35
C GLY A 39 -3.62 11.58 -5.71
N VAL A 40 -4.75 11.05 -5.22
CA VAL A 40 -6.09 11.62 -5.47
C VAL A 40 -6.28 12.93 -4.72
N VAL A 41 -6.01 12.98 -3.42
CA VAL A 41 -6.21 14.19 -2.60
C VAL A 41 -5.23 15.28 -2.99
N GLY A 42 -3.95 14.95 -3.14
CA GLY A 42 -2.90 15.88 -3.57
C GLY A 42 -3.13 16.34 -5.01
N GLY A 43 -3.46 15.43 -5.93
CA GLY A 43 -3.77 15.75 -7.31
C GLY A 43 -5.00 16.65 -7.43
N TYR A 44 -6.09 16.32 -6.74
CA TYR A 44 -7.30 17.13 -6.73
C TYR A 44 -7.07 18.51 -6.10
N GLY A 45 -6.41 18.58 -4.95
CA GLY A 45 -6.05 19.85 -4.30
C GLY A 45 -5.16 20.72 -5.17
N PHE A 46 -4.16 20.13 -5.83
CA PHE A 46 -3.30 20.82 -6.78
C PHE A 46 -4.08 21.32 -8.00
N LEU A 47 -4.98 20.51 -8.54
CA LEU A 47 -5.79 20.86 -9.71
C LEU A 47 -6.75 22.00 -9.39
N VAL A 48 -7.38 21.95 -8.21
CA VAL A 48 -8.16 23.05 -7.67
C VAL A 48 -7.28 24.28 -7.52
N TRP A 49 -6.15 24.20 -6.82
CA TRP A 49 -5.22 25.33 -6.63
C TRP A 49 -4.77 25.97 -7.95
N MET A 50 -4.39 25.16 -8.93
CA MET A 50 -4.02 25.63 -10.27
C MET A 50 -5.19 26.33 -10.95
N PHE A 51 -6.40 25.76 -10.82
CA PHE A 51 -7.61 26.39 -11.31
C PHE A 51 -7.85 27.76 -10.65
N GLN A 52 -7.57 27.92 -9.36
CA GLN A 52 -7.63 29.21 -8.67
C GLN A 52 -6.61 30.22 -9.23
N ILE A 53 -5.41 29.77 -9.61
CA ILE A 53 -4.41 30.66 -10.24
C ILE A 53 -4.89 31.13 -11.62
N LEU A 54 -5.56 30.27 -12.38
CA LEU A 54 -6.02 30.59 -13.74
C LEU A 54 -7.31 31.43 -13.77
N TYR A 55 -8.26 31.14 -12.89
CA TYR A 55 -9.60 31.75 -12.90
C TYR A 55 -9.86 32.71 -11.74
N GLY A 56 -8.86 32.94 -10.89
CA GLY A 56 -8.96 33.77 -9.69
C GLY A 56 -9.34 32.96 -8.43
N PRO A 57 -8.95 33.45 -7.24
CA PRO A 57 -9.16 32.74 -5.98
C PRO A 57 -10.66 32.57 -5.65
N PRO A 58 -11.09 31.40 -5.14
CA PRO A 58 -12.45 31.19 -4.64
C PRO A 58 -12.64 32.11 -3.44
N GLY A 59 -13.56 33.04 -3.59
CA GLY A 59 -13.77 34.13 -2.63
C GLY A 59 -14.23 33.64 -1.25
N PRO A 60 -14.02 34.45 -0.19
CA PRO A 60 -14.48 34.14 1.16
C PRO A 60 -15.99 33.88 1.20
N PRO A 61 -16.49 32.93 2.02
CA PRO A 61 -17.92 32.74 2.21
C PRO A 61 -18.53 34.03 2.73
N GLY A 62 -19.44 34.63 1.96
CA GLY A 62 -20.14 35.86 2.35
C GLY A 62 -20.87 35.67 3.68
N HIS A 63 -20.62 36.61 4.61
CA HIS A 63 -21.36 36.76 5.86
C HIS A 63 -22.66 37.54 5.62
#